data_AF-A0A660VQW6-F1
#
_entry.id   AF-A0A660VQW6-F1
#
_cell.length_a   1.000
_cell.length_b   1.000
_cell.length_c   1.000
_cell.angle_alpha   90.00
_cell.angle_beta   90.00
_cell.angle_gamma   90.00
#
_symmetry.space_group_name_H-M   'P 1'
#
loop_
_entity.id
_entity.type
_entity.pdbx_description
1 polymer ?
#
loop_
_entity_poly.entity_id
_entity_poly.type
_entity_poly.pdbx_seq_one_letter_code
_entity_poly.pdbx_strand_id
1 'polypeptide(L)'
;MTEIQERGLRLECQAGRLHYFAPSGSVSPALRKRLIARRSELIEMLRCPGSSRQVPDPATPLSDWSPEMVEAYEERAAIMEFDGGLLRHVAERHAIEAVRGGPAPVASAVESLTTTGHGHA
;
A
#
# COMPACT_ATOMS: atom_id res chain seq x y z
N MET A 1 8.63 -16.16 3.28
CA MET A 1 9.05 -14.75 3.30
C MET A 1 10.11 -14.58 4.38
N THR A 2 11.39 -14.26 4.17
CA THR A 2 12.30 -14.49 3.04
C THR A 2 13.72 -14.35 3.63
N GLU A 3 14.57 -15.39 3.54
CA GLU A 3 15.99 -15.47 3.96
C GLU A 3 16.85 -14.23 3.59
N ILE A 4 16.36 -13.41 2.67
CA ILE A 4 16.94 -12.15 2.19
C ILE A 4 16.77 -11.00 3.22
N GLN A 5 15.60 -10.87 3.84
CA GLN A 5 15.35 -9.83 4.87
C GLN A 5 16.11 -10.14 6.16
N GLU A 6 16.16 -11.42 6.56
CA GLU A 6 16.90 -11.86 7.75
C GLU A 6 18.41 -11.62 7.64
N ARG A 7 18.94 -11.51 6.42
CA ARG A 7 20.36 -11.22 6.14
C ARG A 7 20.64 -9.74 5.89
N GLY A 8 19.65 -8.87 6.07
CA GLY A 8 19.78 -7.42 5.87
C GLY A 8 20.02 -7.02 4.41
N LEU A 9 19.58 -7.84 3.45
CA LEU A 9 19.73 -7.56 2.03
C LEU A 9 18.56 -6.69 1.55
N ARG A 10 18.88 -5.54 0.94
CA ARG A 10 17.90 -4.64 0.34
C ARG A 10 17.97 -4.73 -1.18
N LEU A 11 16.83 -4.95 -1.82
CA LEU A 11 16.70 -5.02 -3.28
C LEU A 11 15.97 -3.77 -3.78
N GLU A 12 16.52 -3.10 -4.79
CA GLU A 12 15.92 -1.91 -5.41
C GLU A 12 15.95 -2.05 -6.94
N CYS A 13 14.91 -1.55 -7.61
CA CYS A 13 14.86 -1.49 -9.06
C CYS A 13 15.08 -0.05 -9.51
N GLN A 14 16.16 0.22 -10.25
CA GLN A 14 16.49 1.55 -10.76
C GLN A 14 16.71 1.48 -12.26
N ALA A 15 15.93 2.26 -13.04
CA ALA A 15 16.00 2.29 -14.50
C ALA A 15 15.95 0.90 -15.18
N GLY A 16 15.16 -0.03 -14.64
CA GLY A 16 15.05 -1.41 -15.14
C GLY A 16 16.24 -2.31 -14.79
N ARG A 17 17.11 -1.88 -13.87
CA ARG A 17 18.21 -2.69 -13.34
C ARG A 17 17.95 -3.04 -11.89
N LEU A 18 18.25 -4.29 -11.53
CA LEU A 18 18.16 -4.76 -10.15
C LEU A 18 19.45 -4.38 -9.41
N HIS A 19 19.33 -3.50 -8.44
CA HIS A 19 20.37 -3.14 -7.49
C HIS A 19 20.14 -3.91 -6.19
N TYR A 20 21.22 -4.41 -5.59
CA TYR A 20 21.16 -5.06 -4.29
C TYR A 20 22.21 -4.45 -3.37
N PHE A 21 21.77 -4.08 -2.17
CA PHE A 21 22.62 -3.61 -1.08
C PHE A 21 22.75 -4.73 -0.07
N ALA A 22 23.99 -5.07 0.26
CA ALA A 22 24.30 -6.16 1.14
C ALA A 22 25.48 -5.80 2.05
N PRO A 23 25.43 -6.18 3.34
CA PRO A 23 26.61 -6.18 4.18
C PRO A 23 27.69 -7.10 3.58
N SER A 24 28.96 -6.75 3.79
CA SER A 24 30.11 -7.55 3.35
C SER A 24 30.00 -8.98 3.89
N GLY A 25 30.01 -9.99 3.01
CA GLY A 25 29.89 -11.41 3.38
C GLY A 25 28.46 -11.98 3.40
N SER A 26 27.42 -11.15 3.27
CA SER A 26 26.03 -11.62 3.26
C SER A 26 25.58 -12.21 1.92
N VAL A 27 26.30 -11.93 0.83
CA VAL A 27 26.00 -12.46 -0.52
C VAL A 27 26.90 -13.65 -0.82
N SER A 28 26.40 -14.86 -0.59
CA SER A 28 27.09 -16.06 -1.02
C SER A 28 27.03 -16.25 -2.56
N PRO A 29 27.99 -16.96 -3.18
CA PRO A 29 27.95 -17.27 -4.61
C PRO A 29 26.65 -17.99 -5.03
N ALA A 30 26.13 -18.88 -4.17
CA ALA A 30 24.86 -19.57 -4.38
C ALA A 30 23.66 -18.60 -4.37
N LEU A 31 23.67 -17.60 -3.47
CA LEU A 31 22.64 -16.58 -3.42
C LEU A 31 22.69 -15.66 -4.64
N ARG A 32 23.89 -15.26 -5.08
CA ARG A 32 24.08 -14.49 -6.32
C ARG A 32 23.52 -15.25 -7.54
N LYS A 33 23.78 -16.56 -7.65
CA LYS A 33 23.23 -17.39 -8.74
C LYS A 33 21.71 -17.44 -8.73
N ARG A 34 21.09 -17.54 -7.54
CA ARG A 34 19.62 -17.48 -7.37
C ARG A 34 19.04 -16.11 -7.77
N LEU A 35 19.68 -15.02 -7.37
CA LEU A 35 19.25 -13.65 -7.73
C LEU A 35 19.34 -13.40 -9.24
N ILE A 36 20.38 -13.89 -9.89
CA ILE A 36 20.54 -13.77 -11.36
C ILE A 36 19.48 -14.60 -12.08
N ALA A 37 19.27 -15.86 -11.66
CA ALA A 37 18.29 -16.75 -12.28
C ALA A 37 16.85 -16.22 -12.21
N ARG A 38 16.52 -15.49 -11.14
CA ARG A 38 15.19 -14.88 -10.92
C ARG A 38 15.17 -13.37 -11.14
N ARG A 39 16.16 -12.82 -11.84
CA ARG A 39 16.31 -11.36 -12.00
C ARG A 39 15.07 -10.72 -12.63
N SER A 40 14.53 -11.31 -13.70
CA SER A 40 13.37 -10.76 -14.40
C SER A 40 12.13 -10.76 -13.50
N GLU A 41 11.87 -11.89 -12.83
CA GLU A 41 10.78 -12.03 -11.85
C GLU A 41 10.88 -10.99 -10.73
N LEU A 42 12.09 -10.79 -10.16
CA LEU A 42 12.33 -9.78 -9.14
C LEU A 42 12.17 -8.35 -9.66
N ILE A 43 12.58 -8.07 -10.90
CA ILE A 43 12.39 -6.77 -11.53
C ILE A 43 10.90 -6.51 -11.76
N GLU A 44 10.13 -7.51 -12.19
CA GLU A 44 8.67 -7.37 -12.36
C GLU A 44 7.97 -7.15 -11.01
N MET A 45 8.34 -7.92 -9.98
CA MET A 45 7.82 -7.72 -8.63
C MET A 45 8.18 -6.34 -8.05
N LEU A 46 9.37 -5.81 -8.33
CA LEU A 46 9.79 -4.48 -7.84
C LEU A 46 9.29 -3.33 -8.72
N ARG A 47 9.06 -3.57 -10.01
CA ARG A 47 8.47 -2.60 -10.96
C ARG A 47 6.97 -2.44 -10.75
N CYS A 48 6.31 -3.48 -10.26
CA CYS A 48 4.94 -3.44 -9.77
C CYS A 48 4.92 -3.44 -8.23
N PRO A 49 5.20 -2.32 -7.56
CA PRO A 49 4.91 -2.19 -6.12
C PRO A 49 3.39 -2.20 -5.81
N GLY A 50 2.54 -2.54 -6.78
CA GLY A 50 1.11 -2.23 -6.83
C GLY A 50 0.13 -3.40 -6.77
N SER A 51 0.45 -4.55 -6.19
CA SER A 51 -0.60 -5.39 -5.56
C SER A 51 -0.94 -4.91 -4.13
N SER A 52 -0.48 -3.71 -3.77
CA SER A 52 -0.95 -2.94 -2.64
C SER A 52 -1.23 -1.52 -3.11
N ARG A 53 -2.51 -1.25 -3.38
CA ARG A 53 -3.16 0.07 -3.42
C ARG A 53 -2.34 1.16 -4.16
N GLN A 54 -2.47 1.23 -5.48
CA GLN A 54 -2.08 2.45 -6.20
C GLN A 54 -2.93 3.61 -5.68
N VAL A 55 -2.29 4.51 -4.94
CA VAL A 55 -2.77 5.86 -4.70
C VAL A 55 -2.79 6.53 -6.08
N PRO A 56 -3.95 6.91 -6.63
CA PRO A 56 -4.00 7.60 -7.92
C PRO A 56 -3.20 8.90 -7.85
N ASP A 57 -2.54 9.23 -8.96
CA ASP A 57 -1.73 10.43 -9.09
C ASP A 57 -2.56 11.68 -8.73
N PRO A 58 -2.01 12.64 -7.95
CA PRO A 58 -2.76 13.82 -7.52
C PRO A 58 -3.20 14.73 -8.69
N ALA A 59 -2.71 14.52 -9.90
CA ALA A 59 -3.10 15.25 -11.10
C ALA A 59 -4.11 14.50 -11.99
N THR A 60 -4.57 13.30 -11.63
CA THR A 60 -5.55 12.56 -12.45
C THR A 60 -6.90 13.30 -12.50
N PRO A 61 -7.35 13.79 -13.67
CA PRO A 61 -8.63 14.46 -13.80
C PRO A 61 -9.77 13.48 -13.44
N LEU A 62 -10.89 13.99 -12.90
CA LEU A 62 -12.05 13.14 -12.53
C LEU A 62 -12.54 12.27 -13.69
N SER A 63 -12.35 12.71 -14.94
CA SER A 63 -12.71 11.97 -16.14
C SER A 63 -11.98 10.64 -16.30
N ASP A 64 -10.82 10.48 -15.67
CA ASP A 64 -10.01 9.26 -15.70
C ASP A 64 -10.28 8.35 -14.49
N TRP A 65 -11.28 8.68 -13.67
CA TRP A 65 -11.60 7.89 -12.48
C TRP A 65 -12.40 6.64 -12.84
N SER A 66 -12.13 5.55 -12.14
CA SER A 66 -12.95 4.35 -12.23
C SER A 66 -14.34 4.60 -11.64
N PRO A 67 -15.37 3.86 -12.08
CA PRO A 67 -16.73 3.98 -11.54
C PRO A 67 -16.79 3.88 -10.01
N GLU A 68 -16.00 2.98 -9.41
CA GLU A 68 -15.91 2.79 -7.96
C GLU A 68 -15.33 4.02 -7.24
N MET A 69 -14.37 4.72 -7.85
CA MET A 69 -13.81 5.94 -7.28
C MET A 69 -14.78 7.12 -7.37
N VAL A 70 -15.55 7.19 -8.47
CA VAL A 70 -16.60 8.20 -8.62
C VAL A 70 -17.68 8.00 -7.58
N GLU A 71 -18.14 6.76 -7.38
CA GLU A 71 -19.13 6.41 -6.35
C GLU A 71 -18.62 6.76 -4.94
N ALA A 72 -17.40 6.34 -4.60
CA ALA A 72 -16.80 6.64 -3.30
C ALA A 72 -16.61 8.15 -3.06
N TYR A 73 -16.41 8.93 -4.12
CA TYR A 73 -16.32 10.39 -4.02
C TYR A 73 -17.68 11.04 -3.81
N GLU A 74 -18.70 10.66 -4.58
CA GLU A 74 -20.05 11.18 -4.42
C GLU A 74 -20.60 10.86 -3.03
N GLU A 75 -20.39 9.62 -2.56
CA GLU A 75 -20.80 9.19 -1.22
C GLU A 75 -20.11 10.02 -0.12
N ARG A 76 -18.79 10.19 -0.20
CA ARG A 76 -18.03 10.97 0.80
C ARG A 76 -18.39 12.45 0.76
N ALA A 77 -18.57 13.02 -0.42
CA ALA A 77 -19.00 14.41 -0.56
C ALA A 77 -20.38 14.61 0.08
N ALA A 78 -21.32 13.69 -0.16
CA ALA A 78 -22.64 13.73 0.45
C ALA A 78 -22.61 13.59 1.99
N ILE A 79 -21.80 12.68 2.53
CA ILE A 79 -21.64 12.52 3.99
C ILE A 79 -21.05 13.80 4.61
N MET A 80 -20.00 14.37 4.02
CA MET A 80 -19.36 15.58 4.53
C MET A 80 -20.26 16.83 4.43
N GLU A 81 -21.10 16.90 3.40
CA GLU A 81 -22.12 17.94 3.24
C GLU A 81 -23.20 17.82 4.33
N PHE A 82 -23.74 16.62 4.53
CA PHE A 82 -24.87 16.40 5.44
C PHE A 82 -24.46 16.30 6.91
N ASP A 83 -23.53 15.42 7.24
CA ASP A 83 -23.09 15.19 8.63
C ASP A 83 -22.04 16.22 9.08
N GLY A 84 -21.19 16.67 8.15
CA GLY A 84 -20.14 17.65 8.43
C GLY A 84 -20.60 19.11 8.36
N GLY A 85 -21.79 19.37 7.81
CA GLY A 85 -22.32 20.72 7.59
C GLY A 85 -21.46 21.58 6.66
N LEU A 86 -20.64 20.95 5.81
CA LEU A 86 -19.76 21.64 4.88
C LEU A 86 -20.53 22.08 3.63
N LEU A 87 -20.13 23.20 3.03
CA LEU A 87 -20.62 23.58 1.70
C LEU A 87 -20.17 22.53 0.67
N ARG A 88 -21.03 22.21 -0.31
CA ARG A 88 -20.79 21.20 -1.36
C ARG A 88 -19.37 21.23 -1.93
N HIS A 89 -18.91 22.39 -2.41
CA HIS A 89 -17.56 22.52 -3.00
C HIS A 89 -16.41 22.26 -2.00
N VAL A 90 -16.62 22.50 -0.70
CA VAL A 90 -15.65 22.18 0.36
C VAL A 90 -15.65 20.68 0.64
N ALA A 91 -16.84 20.08 0.73
CA ALA A 91 -17.02 18.64 0.88
C ALA A 91 -16.39 17.86 -0.28
N GLU A 92 -16.60 18.29 -1.52
CA GLU A 92 -16.01 17.69 -2.73
C GLU A 92 -14.48 17.72 -2.70
N ARG A 93 -13.88 18.85 -2.27
CA ARG A 93 -12.42 18.95 -2.13
C ARG A 93 -11.87 17.94 -1.12
N HIS A 94 -12.53 17.78 0.02
CA HIS A 94 -12.13 16.80 1.03
C HIS A 94 -12.40 15.36 0.59
N ALA A 95 -13.48 15.11 -0.16
CA ALA A 95 -13.77 13.82 -0.75
C ALA A 95 -12.68 13.41 -1.76
N ILE A 96 -12.18 14.35 -2.58
CA ILE A 96 -11.05 14.11 -3.50
C ILE A 96 -9.80 13.67 -2.72
N GLU A 97 -9.44 14.39 -1.66
CA GLU A 97 -8.29 14.03 -0.82
C GLU A 97 -8.46 12.65 -0.19
N ALA A 98 -9.67 12.31 0.25
CA ALA A 98 -9.96 11.08 0.96
C ALA A 98 -10.06 9.85 0.03
N VAL A 99 -10.55 10.02 -1.21
CA VAL A 99 -10.56 8.96 -2.24
C VAL A 99 -9.15 8.76 -2.80
N ARG A 100 -8.41 9.86 -3.05
CA ARG A 100 -7.04 9.79 -3.59
C ARG A 100 -6.03 9.28 -2.58
N GLY A 101 -6.11 9.70 -1.31
CA GLY A 101 -5.18 9.28 -0.26
C GLY A 101 -5.27 7.80 0.13
N GLY A 102 -6.21 7.06 -0.46
CA GLY A 102 -6.70 5.79 0.10
C GLY A 102 -7.34 6.03 1.47
N PRO A 103 -8.04 5.05 2.06
CA PRO A 103 -8.30 5.14 3.48
C PRO A 103 -6.94 5.25 4.16
N ALA A 104 -6.81 6.27 5.01
CA ALA A 104 -5.84 6.22 6.09
C ALA A 104 -5.87 4.79 6.65
N PRO A 105 -4.73 4.20 7.03
CA PRO A 105 -4.78 2.97 7.79
C PRO A 105 -5.64 3.26 9.01
N VAL A 106 -6.91 2.88 8.95
CA VAL A 106 -7.66 2.52 10.13
C VAL A 106 -6.82 1.38 10.65
N ALA A 107 -5.93 1.72 11.58
CA ALA A 107 -5.45 0.79 12.54
C ALA A 107 -6.72 0.20 13.13
N SER A 108 -7.19 -0.91 12.54
CA SER A 108 -8.11 -1.83 13.18
C SER A 108 -7.30 -2.58 14.24
N ALA A 109 -6.71 -1.77 15.13
CA ALA A 109 -6.56 -2.06 16.52
C ALA A 109 -7.97 -1.86 17.11
N VAL A 110 -8.82 -2.85 16.89
CA VAL A 110 -9.86 -3.18 17.87
C VAL A 110 -9.52 -4.59 18.30
N GLU A 111 -8.71 -4.59 19.35
CA GLU A 111 -8.73 -5.51 20.47
C GLU A 111 -9.20 -6.92 20.18
N SER A 112 -8.21 -7.82 20.13
CA SER A 112 -8.14 -9.01 20.96
C SER A 112 -9.11 -8.99 22.16
N LEU A 113 -10.38 -9.35 21.96
CA LEU A 113 -11.22 -9.80 23.05
C LEU A 113 -10.81 -11.25 23.37
N THR A 114 -9.71 -11.35 24.11
CA THR A 114 -9.40 -12.53 24.90
C THR A 114 -10.48 -12.68 25.96
N THR A 115 -11.48 -13.54 25.73
CA THR A 115 -12.21 -14.15 26.83
C THR A 115 -11.24 -15.12 27.53
N THR A 116 -10.63 -14.63 28.60
CA THR A 116 -9.94 -15.41 29.63
C THR A 116 -10.72 -15.22 30.93
N GLY A 117 -11.02 -16.35 31.59
CA GLY A 117 -11.71 -16.44 32.89
C GLY A 117 -13.19 -16.78 32.71
N HIS A 118 -13.80 -17.76 33.38
CA HIS A 118 -13.60 -18.31 34.73
C HIS A 118 -14.40 -19.64 34.74
N GLY A 119 -13.91 -20.79 35.18
CA GLY A 119 -13.67 -21.13 36.59
C GLY A 119 -14.86 -21.90 37.19
N HIS A 120 -14.62 -23.16 37.58
CA HIS A 120 -15.28 -23.92 38.65
C HIS A 120 -16.80 -24.20 38.60
N ALA A 121 -17.16 -25.48 38.47
CA ALA A 121 -17.44 -26.37 39.61
C ALA A 121 -17.36 -27.83 39.17
#